data_AF-A0A8T5J3R2-F1
#
_entry.id   AF-A0A8T5J3R2-F1
#
_cell.length_a   1.000
_cell.length_b   1.000
_cell.length_c   1.000
_cell.angle_alpha   90.00
_cell.angle_beta   90.00
_cell.angle_gamma   90.00
#
_symmetry.space_group_name_H-M   'P 1'
#
loop_
_entity.id
_entity.type
_entity.pdbx_description
1 polymer ?
#
loop_
_entity_poly.entity_id
_entity_poly.type
_entity_poly.pdbx_seq_one_letter_code
_entity_poly.pdbx_strand_id
1 'polypeptide(L)'
;MAITEYMTMYPRISLILISVVVTFISTILMKYLTNQDHLKSIKARQKELQKELKECRKKGDTCRMEEINKEILNLSMKMMKASFSIKQILVTFIPFLILFHWIRGFYGGEPPMLSSWFWWYLGSALVASSIYRKVLKMA
;
A
#
# COMPACT_ATOMS: atom_id res chain seq x y z
N MET A 1 -16.23 -24.48 -21.82
CA MET A 1 -17.58 -24.16 -21.30
C MET A 1 -17.74 -24.46 -19.81
N ALA A 2 -17.21 -25.57 -19.27
CA ALA A 2 -17.40 -25.89 -17.84
C ALA A 2 -16.74 -24.90 -16.85
N ILE A 3 -15.53 -24.39 -17.13
CA ILE A 3 -14.81 -23.49 -16.21
C ILE A 3 -15.53 -22.13 -16.09
N THR A 4 -16.05 -21.62 -17.20
CA THR A 4 -16.73 -20.32 -17.24
C THR A 4 -18.08 -20.36 -16.53
N GLU A 5 -18.81 -21.48 -16.62
CA GLU A 5 -20.07 -21.69 -15.89
C GLU A 5 -19.84 -21.84 -14.37
N TYR A 6 -18.76 -22.51 -13.95
CA TYR A 6 -18.40 -22.59 -12.53
C TYR A 6 -18.04 -21.22 -11.94
N MET A 7 -17.38 -20.37 -12.73
CA MET A 7 -17.01 -19.02 -12.29
C MET A 7 -18.22 -18.08 -12.14
N THR A 8 -19.25 -18.22 -12.97
CA THR A 8 -20.49 -17.45 -12.81
C THR A 8 -21.39 -18.00 -11.70
N MET A 9 -21.37 -19.31 -11.46
CA MET A 9 -22.15 -19.98 -10.40
C MET A 9 -21.57 -19.74 -8.99
N TYR A 10 -20.24 -19.74 -8.86
CA TYR A 10 -19.53 -19.48 -7.59
C TYR A 10 -18.53 -18.33 -7.75
N PRO A 11 -19.01 -17.10 -7.95
CA PRO A 11 -18.15 -15.94 -8.21
C PRO A 11 -17.19 -15.66 -7.05
N ARG A 12 -17.63 -15.88 -5.81
CA ARG A 12 -16.83 -15.63 -4.60
C ARG A 12 -15.61 -16.56 -4.49
N ILE A 13 -15.80 -17.85 -4.68
CA ILE A 13 -14.73 -18.86 -4.53
C ILE A 13 -13.71 -18.71 -5.66
N SER A 14 -14.21 -18.49 -6.87
CA SER A 14 -13.38 -18.29 -8.07
C SER A 14 -12.49 -17.06 -7.94
N LEU A 15 -13.04 -15.95 -7.45
CA LEU A 15 -12.27 -14.72 -7.18
C LEU A 15 -11.20 -14.91 -6.11
N ILE A 16 -11.52 -15.62 -5.02
CA ILE A 16 -10.55 -15.90 -3.95
C ILE A 16 -9.38 -16.71 -4.50
N LEU A 17 -9.64 -17.80 -5.23
CA LEU A 17 -8.60 -18.64 -5.81
C LEU A 17 -7.66 -17.83 -6.74
N ILE A 18 -8.24 -17.00 -7.60
CA ILE A 18 -7.48 -16.14 -8.53
C ILE A 18 -6.68 -15.09 -7.77
N SER A 19 -7.26 -14.45 -6.75
CA SER A 19 -6.55 -13.46 -5.94
C SER A 19 -5.35 -14.07 -5.23
N VAL A 20 -5.46 -15.31 -4.72
CA VAL A 20 -4.36 -16.00 -4.05
C VAL A 20 -3.21 -16.25 -5.04
N VAL A 21 -3.52 -16.73 -6.25
CA VAL A 21 -2.51 -16.98 -7.29
C VAL A 21 -1.85 -15.67 -7.74
N VAL A 22 -2.63 -14.62 -8.01
CA VAL A 22 -2.08 -13.33 -8.44
C VAL A 22 -1.26 -12.68 -7.33
N THR A 23 -1.73 -12.68 -6.08
CA THR A 23 -0.98 -12.18 -4.94
C THR A 23 0.32 -12.97 -4.74
N PHE A 24 0.30 -14.29 -4.91
CA PHE A 24 1.51 -15.12 -4.83
C PHE A 24 2.54 -14.72 -5.90
N ILE A 25 2.12 -14.59 -7.16
CA ILE A 25 2.98 -14.16 -8.26
C ILE A 25 3.52 -12.74 -8.01
N SER A 26 2.66 -11.79 -7.62
CA SER A 26 3.06 -10.42 -7.27
C SER A 26 4.08 -10.38 -6.12
N THR A 27 3.92 -11.24 -5.12
CA THR A 27 4.84 -11.32 -3.96
C THR A 27 6.21 -11.85 -4.39
N ILE A 28 6.26 -12.86 -5.25
CA ILE A 28 7.51 -13.37 -5.83
C ILE A 28 8.20 -12.28 -6.66
N LEU A 29 7.46 -11.63 -7.57
CA LEU A 29 7.99 -10.54 -8.39
C LEU A 29 8.54 -9.42 -7.51
N MET A 30 7.82 -9.01 -6.48
CA MET A 30 8.27 -7.99 -5.53
C MET A 30 9.55 -8.41 -4.81
N LYS A 31 9.65 -9.68 -4.39
CA LYS A 31 10.86 -10.22 -3.74
C LYS A 31 12.09 -10.17 -4.65
N TYR A 32 11.94 -10.52 -5.94
CA TYR A 32 13.06 -10.50 -6.89
C TYR A 32 13.40 -9.10 -7.38
N LEU A 33 12.41 -8.22 -7.47
CA LEU A 33 12.59 -6.89 -8.07
C LEU A 33 13.04 -5.85 -7.05
N THR A 34 12.80 -6.07 -5.76
CA THR A 34 13.26 -5.23 -4.63
C THR A 34 14.54 -5.80 -4.00
N ASN A 35 15.60 -4.98 -3.93
CA ASN A 35 16.84 -5.37 -3.26
C ASN A 35 16.66 -5.36 -1.74
N GLN A 36 16.43 -6.54 -1.17
CA GLN A 36 16.18 -6.72 0.25
C GLN A 36 17.39 -6.36 1.12
N ASP A 37 18.62 -6.57 0.63
CA ASP A 37 19.83 -6.29 1.39
C ASP A 37 20.09 -4.79 1.51
N HIS A 38 19.80 -4.03 0.45
CA HIS A 38 19.84 -2.56 0.49
C HIS A 38 18.81 -1.98 1.46
N LEU A 39 17.61 -2.56 1.56
CA LEU A 39 16.62 -2.12 2.56
C LEU A 39 17.04 -2.45 3.99
N LYS A 40 17.67 -3.61 4.20
CA LYS A 40 18.21 -4.00 5.51
C LYS A 40 19.33 -3.06 5.95
N SER A 41 20.25 -2.69 5.06
CA SER A 41 21.35 -1.79 5.40
C SER A 41 20.85 -0.38 5.74
N ILE A 42 19.88 0.15 5.01
CA ILE A 42 19.23 1.44 5.34
C ILE A 42 18.55 1.39 6.72
N LYS A 43 17.81 0.32 7.01
CA LYS A 43 17.16 0.14 8.33
C LYS A 43 18.16 0.01 9.47
N ALA A 44 19.28 -0.69 9.23
CA ALA A 44 20.36 -0.82 10.20
C ALA A 44 20.98 0.55 10.52
N ARG A 45 21.32 1.33 9.47
CA ARG A 45 21.86 2.68 9.63
C ARG A 45 20.88 3.62 10.33
N GLN A 46 19.60 3.54 10.02
CA GLN A 46 18.56 4.33 10.70
C GLN A 46 18.50 4.02 12.21
N LYS A 47 18.68 2.75 12.61
CA LYS A 47 18.74 2.36 14.02
C LYS A 47 20.01 2.88 14.71
N GLU A 48 21.15 2.88 14.04
CA GLU A 48 22.39 3.49 14.56
C GLU A 48 22.20 4.98 14.81
N LEU A 49 21.70 5.73 13.83
CA LEU A 49 21.47 7.17 13.98
C LEU A 49 20.47 7.50 15.08
N GLN A 50 19.46 6.66 15.31
CA GLN A 50 18.56 6.81 16.46
C GLN A 50 19.26 6.62 17.81
N LYS A 51 20.27 5.74 17.89
CA LYS A 51 21.09 5.59 19.10
C LYS A 51 22.00 6.80 19.29
N GLU A 52 22.68 7.23 18.23
CA GLU A 52 23.56 8.41 18.26
C GLU A 52 22.78 9.67 18.65
N LEU A 53 21.54 9.84 18.15
CA LEU A 53 20.67 10.95 18.52
C LEU A 53 20.32 10.94 20.02
N LYS A 54 20.05 9.75 20.59
CA LYS A 54 19.79 9.60 22.03
C LYS A 54 21.02 9.93 22.87
N GLU A 55 22.21 9.55 22.41
CA GLU A 55 23.46 9.88 23.09
C GLU A 55 23.80 11.38 23.00
N CYS A 56 23.60 12.02 21.84
CA CYS A 56 23.81 13.46 21.68
C CYS A 56 22.82 14.27 22.52
N ARG A 57 21.55 13.84 22.60
CA ARG A 57 20.56 14.44 23.51
C ARG A 57 20.98 14.38 24.98
N LYS A 58 21.60 13.28 25.41
CA LYS A 58 22.14 13.15 26.78
C LYS A 58 23.34 14.06 27.04
N LYS A 59 24.15 14.33 26.00
CA LYS A 59 25.36 15.15 26.08
C LYS A 59 25.09 16.66 25.87
N GLY A 60 23.89 17.05 25.45
CA GLY A 60 23.52 18.45 25.21
C GLY A 60 24.12 19.08 23.94
N ASP A 61 24.65 18.26 23.03
CA ASP A 61 25.36 18.72 21.83
C ASP A 61 24.36 19.02 20.68
N THR A 62 23.94 20.28 20.58
CA THR A 62 22.90 20.74 19.64
C THR A 62 23.35 20.74 18.18
N CYS A 63 24.61 21.04 17.89
CA CYS A 63 25.16 21.05 16.54
C CYS A 63 25.10 19.64 15.92
N ARG A 64 25.53 18.64 16.69
CA ARG A 64 25.54 17.24 16.25
C ARG A 64 24.14 16.64 16.08
N MET A 65 23.15 17.10 16.86
CA MET A 65 21.75 16.70 16.69
C MET A 65 21.18 17.14 15.33
N GLU A 66 21.54 18.33 14.85
CA GLU A 66 21.04 18.82 13.56
C GLU A 66 21.60 18.01 12.39
N GLU A 67 22.88 17.66 12.44
CA GLU A 67 23.53 16.79 11.44
C GLU A 67 22.89 15.40 11.40
N ILE A 68 22.68 14.77 12.57
CA ILE A 68 22.02 13.46 12.65
C ILE A 68 20.60 13.50 12.09
N ASN A 69 19.84 14.56 12.37
CA ASN A 69 18.50 14.73 11.82
C ASN A 69 18.52 14.89 10.29
N LYS A 70 19.47 15.65 9.74
CA LYS A 70 19.68 15.76 8.28
C LYS A 70 20.02 14.40 7.66
N GLU A 71 20.85 13.60 8.32
CA GLU A 71 21.20 12.26 7.84
C GLU A 71 20.01 11.29 7.89
N ILE A 72 19.18 11.35 8.95
CA ILE A 72 17.93 10.59 9.06
C ILE A 72 16.96 10.97 7.93
N LEU A 73 16.82 12.26 7.62
CA LEU A 73 16.00 12.74 6.50
C LEU A 73 16.53 12.21 5.15
N ASN A 74 17.83 12.31 4.91
CA ASN A 74 18.47 11.78 3.71
C ASN A 74 18.30 10.27 3.56
N LEU A 75 18.44 9.51 4.64
CA LEU A 75 18.18 8.07 4.65
C LEU A 75 16.71 7.73 4.45
N SER A 76 15.79 8.51 5.02
CA SER A 76 14.35 8.34 4.81
C SER A 76 13.99 8.58 3.35
N MET A 77 14.58 9.59 2.70
CA MET A 77 14.42 9.82 1.27
C MET A 77 15.01 8.69 0.42
N LYS A 78 16.20 8.17 0.78
CA LYS A 78 16.80 6.99 0.11
C LYS A 78 15.92 5.75 0.29
N MET A 79 15.36 5.54 1.48
CA MET A 79 14.42 4.44 1.76
C MET A 79 13.16 4.57 0.93
N MET A 80 12.60 5.79 0.85
CA MET A 80 11.43 6.08 0.04
C MET A 80 11.72 5.82 -1.43
N LYS A 81 12.84 6.29 -1.99
CA LYS A 81 13.22 6.00 -3.39
C LYS A 81 13.46 4.52 -3.65
N ALA A 82 14.04 3.80 -2.69
CA ALA A 82 14.26 2.36 -2.79
C ALA A 82 12.95 1.57 -2.70
N SER A 83 12.00 2.00 -1.86
CA SER A 83 10.72 1.32 -1.63
C SER A 83 9.63 1.72 -2.63
N PHE A 84 9.65 2.96 -3.12
CA PHE A 84 8.76 3.49 -4.15
C PHE A 84 9.48 3.60 -5.49
N SER A 85 10.44 2.70 -5.74
CA SER A 85 10.96 2.57 -7.10
C SER A 85 9.78 2.31 -8.02
N ILE A 86 9.72 3.00 -9.16
CA ILE A 86 8.71 2.80 -10.21
C ILE A 86 8.55 1.31 -10.51
N LYS A 87 9.65 0.56 -10.43
CA LYS A 87 9.69 -0.90 -10.54
C LYS A 87 8.75 -1.61 -9.56
N GLN A 88 8.76 -1.25 -8.27
CA GLN A 88 7.90 -1.86 -7.26
C GLN A 88 6.42 -1.49 -7.45
N ILE A 89 6.14 -0.23 -7.77
CA ILE A 89 4.78 0.25 -8.05
C ILE A 89 4.20 -0.52 -9.23
N LEU A 90 4.92 -0.59 -10.35
CA LEU A 90 4.51 -1.32 -11.55
C LEU A 90 4.26 -2.81 -11.25
N VAL A 91 5.07 -3.44 -10.40
CA VAL A 91 4.91 -4.85 -10.02
C VAL A 91 3.62 -5.10 -9.23
N THR A 92 3.18 -4.14 -8.43
CA THR A 92 1.90 -4.23 -7.72
C THR A 92 0.71 -3.81 -8.58
N PHE A 93 0.88 -2.78 -9.41
CA PHE A 93 -0.21 -2.20 -10.20
C PHE A 93 -0.51 -2.99 -11.47
N ILE A 94 0.49 -3.56 -12.16
CA ILE A 94 0.28 -4.29 -13.41
C ILE A 94 -0.61 -5.52 -13.19
N PRO A 95 -0.33 -6.42 -12.22
CA PRO A 95 -1.19 -7.58 -11.97
C PRO A 95 -2.59 -7.16 -11.51
N PHE A 96 -2.69 -6.08 -10.74
CA PHE A 96 -3.96 -5.51 -10.32
C PHE A 96 -4.80 -5.03 -11.51
N LEU A 97 -4.19 -4.30 -12.45
CA LEU A 97 -4.87 -3.81 -13.66
C LEU A 97 -5.30 -4.94 -14.60
N ILE A 98 -4.44 -5.95 -14.79
CA ILE A 98 -4.77 -7.15 -15.59
C ILE A 98 -5.96 -7.88 -14.97
N LEU A 99 -5.92 -8.11 -13.66
CA LEU A 99 -6.99 -8.77 -12.92
C LEU A 99 -8.30 -7.95 -12.98
N PHE A 100 -8.22 -6.63 -12.81
CA PHE A 100 -9.38 -5.75 -12.86
C PHE A 100 -10.02 -5.72 -14.26
N HIS A 101 -9.22 -5.62 -15.32
CA HIS A 101 -9.70 -5.66 -16.70
C HIS A 101 -10.39 -7.00 -17.02
N TRP A 102 -9.77 -8.10 -16.64
CA TRP A 102 -10.29 -9.44 -16.92
C TRP A 102 -11.59 -9.73 -16.16
N ILE A 103 -11.64 -9.39 -14.86
CA ILE A 103 -12.85 -9.52 -14.04
C ILE A 103 -13.99 -8.68 -14.62
N ARG A 104 -13.72 -7.45 -15.05
CA ARG A 104 -14.73 -6.57 -15.65
C ARG A 104 -15.31 -7.16 -16.94
N GLY A 105 -14.45 -7.75 -17.79
CA GLY A 105 -14.87 -8.43 -19.02
C GLY A 105 -15.66 -9.71 -18.76
N PHE A 106 -15.30 -10.47 -17.72
CA PHE A 106 -15.91 -11.76 -17.42
C PHE A 106 -17.27 -11.64 -16.71
N TYR A 107 -17.41 -10.71 -15.76
CA TYR A 107 -18.66 -10.52 -15.00
C TYR A 107 -19.59 -9.43 -15.59
N GLY A 108 -19.31 -8.94 -16.79
CA GLY A 108 -20.18 -8.01 -17.51
C GLY A 108 -20.32 -6.62 -16.88
N GLY A 109 -19.39 -6.22 -16.01
CA GLY A 109 -19.49 -4.97 -15.24
C GLY A 109 -18.56 -4.94 -14.03
N GLU A 110 -18.79 -4.00 -13.12
CA GLU A 110 -18.03 -3.96 -11.87
C GLU A 110 -18.43 -5.14 -10.98
N PRO A 111 -17.48 -5.80 -10.29
CA PRO A 111 -17.82 -6.85 -9.34
C PRO A 111 -18.93 -6.38 -8.41
N PRO A 112 -19.89 -7.24 -8.02
CA PRO A 112 -20.98 -6.83 -7.12
C PRO A 112 -20.49 -6.15 -5.83
N MET A 113 -19.28 -6.49 -5.39
CA MET A 113 -18.59 -5.93 -4.22
C MET A 113 -17.98 -4.53 -4.43
N LEU A 114 -17.80 -4.11 -5.69
CA LEU A 114 -17.25 -2.82 -6.10
C LEU A 114 -18.30 -1.89 -6.73
N SER A 115 -19.57 -2.30 -6.73
CA SER A 115 -20.64 -1.62 -7.44
C SER A 115 -20.84 -0.17 -6.97
N SER A 116 -21.21 0.70 -7.92
CA SER A 116 -21.37 2.16 -7.78
C SER A 116 -22.19 2.60 -6.56
N TRP A 117 -23.17 1.79 -6.12
CA TRP A 117 -23.96 2.09 -4.92
C TRP A 117 -23.10 2.21 -3.65
N PHE A 118 -22.00 1.45 -3.55
CA PHE A 118 -21.07 1.52 -2.42
C PHE A 118 -20.38 2.88 -2.36
N TRP A 119 -19.92 3.41 -3.50
CA TRP A 119 -19.26 4.72 -3.58
C TRP A 119 -20.26 5.87 -3.38
N TRP A 120 -21.50 5.73 -3.87
CA TRP A 120 -22.58 6.68 -3.57
C TRP A 120 -22.95 6.68 -2.09
N TYR A 121 -23.03 5.51 -1.45
CA TYR A 121 -23.28 5.39 -0.02
C TYR A 121 -22.11 5.94 0.81
N LEU A 122 -20.88 5.58 0.49
CA LEU A 122 -19.68 6.06 1.20
C LEU A 122 -19.53 7.57 1.06
N GLY A 123 -19.69 8.12 -0.14
CA GLY A 123 -19.63 9.56 -0.40
C GLY A 123 -20.74 10.32 0.34
N SER A 124 -21.99 9.86 0.24
CA SER A 124 -23.12 10.49 0.93
C SER A 124 -23.00 10.39 2.45
N ALA A 125 -22.51 9.28 3.00
CA ALA A 125 -22.29 9.11 4.44
C ALA A 125 -21.19 10.03 4.98
N LEU A 126 -20.10 10.23 4.24
CA LEU A 126 -19.02 11.16 4.64
C LEU A 126 -19.50 12.61 4.65
N VAL A 127 -20.30 13.00 3.65
CA VAL A 127 -20.91 14.34 3.58
C VAL A 127 -21.95 14.52 4.69
N ALA A 128 -22.86 13.56 4.87
CA ALA A 128 -23.87 13.59 5.92
C ALA A 128 -23.22 13.64 7.32
N SER A 129 -22.17 12.86 7.57
CA SER A 129 -21.40 12.90 8.82
C SER A 129 -20.80 14.28 9.10
N SER A 130 -20.32 14.96 8.05
CA SER A 130 -19.77 16.31 8.17
C SER A 130 -20.86 17.35 8.47
N ILE A 131 -22.07 17.17 7.92
CA ILE A 131 -23.23 18.03 8.20
C ILE A 131 -23.76 17.77 9.62
N TYR A 132 -23.92 16.51 10.02
CA TYR A 132 -24.43 16.15 11.34
C TYR A 132 -23.51 16.63 12.47
N ARG A 133 -22.19 16.54 12.32
CA ARG A 133 -21.25 17.12 13.29
C ARG A 133 -21.47 18.62 13.47
N LYS A 134 -21.66 19.37 12.38
CA LYS A 134 -21.95 20.82 12.42
C LYS A 134 -23.31 21.13 13.05
N VAL A 135 -24.36 20.39 12.68
CA VAL A 135 -25.73 20.62 13.17
C VAL A 135 -25.86 20.26 14.65
N LEU A 136 -25.23 19.17 15.08
CA LEU A 136 -25.30 18.67 16.45
C LEU A 136 -24.29 19.34 17.40
N LYS A 137 -23.50 20.31 16.92
CA LYS A 137 -22.40 20.96 17.68
C LYS A 137 -21.46 19.95 18.36
N MET A 138 -21.27 18.80 17.73
CA MET A 138 -20.26 17.84 18.18
C MET A 138 -18.95 18.26 17.53
N ALA A 139 -17.91 18.45 18.35
CA ALA A 139 -16.60 18.96 17.95
C ALA A 139 -16.00 18.25 16.72
#